data_AF-L8XT30-F1
#
_entry.id   AF-L8XT30-F1
#
_cell.length_a   1.000
_cell.length_b   1.000
_cell.length_c   1.000
_cell.angle_alpha   90.00
_cell.angle_beta   90.00
_cell.angle_gamma   90.00
#
_symmetry.space_group_name_H-M   'P 1'
#
loop_
_entity.id
_entity.type
_entity.pdbx_description
1 polymer ?
#
loop_
_entity_poly.entity_id
_entity_poly.type
_entity_poly.pdbx_seq_one_letter_code
_entity_poly.pdbx_strand_id
1 'polypeptide(L)'
;MKFKKISWICGIVLTTILIIIYIGIDMKNSEIPRDAKVEIGIKATNDDQMLKINILACHVVKEFFNRGIKVGVHLQYPRLTFTGNMNQIYYCPDKQDGFINNLSIRAAPIAGYQNLSGKFNSNDYLRNLIMNLPDAELLGEKNNIQVYETFSGIRILVKEVSSTKYPFIIKYPLIEGDITSPFLYHYNIRSMISNDFIADYTVSADNSDEVTQGIPQGLAPFPIDAEFAREFHRILITEGELGILEHPEIIQKFVENNEKVIEYIKSISKEENSTSETKSYIKIIE
;
A
#
# COMPACT_ATOMS: atom_id res chain seq x y z
N MET A 1 -1.87 -64.49 41.30
CA MET A 1 -1.70 -64.72 39.85
C MET A 1 -2.96 -64.26 39.14
N LYS A 2 -2.86 -63.20 38.30
CA LYS A 2 -3.87 -62.67 37.33
C LYS A 2 -5.21 -62.16 37.93
N PHE A 3 -5.91 -61.12 37.44
CA PHE A 3 -5.68 -59.91 36.65
C PHE A 3 -7.01 -59.11 36.70
N LYS A 4 -6.92 -57.77 36.75
CA LYS A 4 -7.85 -56.74 36.20
C LYS A 4 -9.36 -56.79 36.49
N LYS A 5 -9.87 -55.65 36.97
CA LYS A 5 -10.80 -54.80 36.18
C LYS A 5 -10.70 -53.34 36.62
N ILE A 6 -10.28 -52.51 35.68
CA ILE A 6 -10.34 -51.04 35.70
C ILE A 6 -11.61 -50.66 34.92
N SER A 7 -12.44 -49.80 35.51
CA SER A 7 -13.54 -49.03 34.88
C SER A 7 -13.47 -47.65 35.55
N TRP A 8 -12.98 -46.58 34.93
CA TRP A 8 -13.62 -45.70 33.93
C TRP A 8 -15.07 -45.31 34.30
N ILE A 9 -15.25 -44.01 34.62
CA ILE A 9 -15.95 -42.93 33.87
C ILE A 9 -16.58 -41.94 34.88
N CYS A 10 -16.23 -40.65 34.75
CA CYS A 10 -17.10 -39.46 34.77
C CYS A 10 -16.40 -38.26 35.42
N GLY A 11 -15.83 -37.40 34.58
CA GLY A 11 -15.34 -36.08 34.94
C GLY A 11 -15.21 -35.24 33.68
N ILE A 12 -16.35 -34.92 33.07
CA ILE A 12 -16.46 -34.07 31.89
C ILE A 12 -16.00 -32.66 32.31
N VAL A 13 -14.78 -32.30 31.96
CA VAL A 13 -14.34 -30.89 31.95
C VAL A 13 -14.67 -30.36 30.57
N LEU A 14 -15.70 -29.51 30.52
CA LEU A 14 -16.11 -28.75 29.35
C LEU A 14 -15.06 -27.67 29.06
N THR A 15 -13.94 -28.04 28.41
CA THR A 15 -13.06 -27.07 27.76
C THR A 15 -13.69 -26.70 26.42
N THR A 16 -14.29 -25.51 26.38
CA THR A 16 -14.71 -24.82 25.16
C THR A 16 -13.46 -24.52 24.33
N ILE A 17 -13.04 -25.49 23.51
CA ILE A 17 -12.03 -25.27 22.48
C ILE A 17 -12.72 -24.45 21.40
N LEU A 18 -12.43 -23.15 21.38
CA LEU A 18 -12.69 -22.30 20.23
C LEU A 18 -11.78 -22.81 19.11
N ILE A 19 -12.32 -23.68 18.25
CA ILE A 19 -11.67 -24.09 17.01
C ILE A 19 -11.66 -22.85 16.13
N ILE A 20 -10.55 -22.11 16.15
CA ILE A 20 -10.22 -21.18 15.07
C ILE A 20 -9.96 -22.07 13.86
N ILE A 21 -10.97 -22.25 13.02
CA ILE A 21 -10.85 -22.94 11.75
C ILE A 21 -9.84 -22.13 10.93
N TYR A 22 -8.62 -22.65 10.86
CA TYR A 22 -7.61 -22.22 9.92
C TYR A 22 -8.07 -22.63 8.53
N ILE A 23 -8.93 -21.82 7.90
CA ILE A 23 -9.09 -21.91 6.45
C ILE A 23 -7.86 -21.22 5.87
N GLY A 24 -6.75 -21.96 5.83
CA GLY A 24 -5.85 -21.82 4.70
C GLY A 24 -6.67 -22.22 3.50
N ILE A 25 -7.44 -21.28 2.94
CA ILE A 25 -8.15 -21.50 1.70
C ILE A 25 -7.03 -21.78 0.70
N ASP A 26 -6.81 -23.06 0.41
CA ASP A 26 -6.16 -23.47 -0.82
C ASP A 26 -7.12 -22.98 -1.90
N MET A 27 -6.94 -21.72 -2.34
CA MET A 27 -7.79 -20.97 -3.29
C MET A 27 -7.72 -21.57 -4.69
N LYS A 28 -7.49 -22.88 -4.80
CA LYS A 28 -7.27 -23.57 -6.05
C LYS A 28 -8.55 -23.79 -6.83
N ASN A 29 -9.74 -23.92 -6.23
CA ASN A 29 -10.94 -24.33 -7.00
C ASN A 29 -12.31 -23.74 -6.60
N SER A 30 -12.45 -22.86 -5.62
CA SER A 30 -13.72 -22.14 -5.38
C SER A 30 -13.58 -20.67 -5.78
N GLU A 31 -14.32 -20.24 -6.80
CA GLU A 31 -14.42 -18.82 -7.14
C GLU A 31 -15.16 -18.08 -6.02
N ILE A 32 -14.45 -17.22 -5.28
CA ILE A 32 -15.08 -16.28 -4.35
C ILE A 32 -15.91 -15.30 -5.20
N PRO A 33 -17.21 -15.08 -4.91
CA PRO A 33 -18.01 -14.08 -5.62
C PRO A 33 -17.33 -12.72 -5.56
N ARG A 34 -17.30 -11.98 -6.68
CA ARG A 34 -16.59 -10.68 -6.77
C ARG A 34 -17.10 -9.65 -5.75
N ASP A 35 -18.40 -9.72 -5.47
CA ASP A 35 -19.15 -8.86 -4.56
C ASP A 35 -19.15 -9.38 -3.11
N ALA A 36 -18.53 -10.53 -2.84
CA ALA A 36 -18.36 -11.01 -1.47
C ALA A 36 -17.47 -10.06 -0.68
N LYS A 37 -17.83 -9.83 0.59
CA LYS A 37 -16.98 -9.06 1.51
C LYS A 37 -15.90 -9.96 2.09
N VAL A 38 -14.71 -9.40 2.22
CA VAL A 38 -13.50 -10.09 2.69
C VAL A 38 -12.84 -9.23 3.76
N GLU A 39 -12.47 -9.86 4.86
CA GLU A 39 -11.62 -9.30 5.90
C GLU A 39 -10.19 -9.81 5.72
N ILE A 40 -9.22 -8.91 5.73
CA ILE A 40 -7.79 -9.19 5.65
C ILE A 40 -7.12 -8.69 6.93
N GLY A 41 -6.47 -9.58 7.68
CA GLY A 41 -5.66 -9.22 8.84
C GLY A 41 -4.18 -9.14 8.48
N ILE A 42 -3.52 -8.01 8.72
CA ILE A 42 -2.08 -7.81 8.55
C ILE A 42 -1.47 -7.54 9.92
N LYS A 43 -0.64 -8.45 10.42
CA LYS A 43 0.07 -8.28 11.68
C LYS A 43 1.33 -7.42 11.52
N ALA A 44 1.55 -6.50 12.45
CA ALA A 44 2.76 -5.70 12.55
C ALA A 44 3.99 -6.58 12.82
N THR A 45 5.18 -6.16 12.37
CA THR A 45 6.39 -6.99 12.45
C THR A 45 6.90 -7.15 13.89
N ASN A 46 6.77 -6.09 14.71
CA ASN A 46 7.40 -6.02 16.05
C ASN A 46 6.41 -5.74 17.18
N ASP A 47 5.12 -5.65 16.89
CA ASP A 47 4.11 -5.24 17.86
C ASP A 47 2.92 -6.19 17.84
N ASP A 48 2.21 -6.23 18.97
CA ASP A 48 0.90 -6.88 19.14
C ASP A 48 -0.20 -6.04 18.47
N GLN A 49 0.05 -5.56 17.24
CA GLN A 49 -0.88 -4.76 16.43
C GLN A 49 -1.26 -5.51 15.16
N MET A 50 -2.51 -5.36 14.76
CA MET A 50 -3.04 -5.88 13.51
C MET A 50 -3.90 -4.83 12.81
N LEU A 51 -3.67 -4.67 11.51
CA LEU A 51 -4.54 -3.92 10.63
C LEU A 51 -5.54 -4.87 9.98
N LYS A 52 -6.82 -4.72 10.32
CA LYS A 52 -7.92 -5.44 9.67
C LYS A 52 -8.50 -4.58 8.56
N ILE A 53 -8.58 -5.12 7.34
CA ILE A 53 -9.10 -4.44 6.16
C ILE A 53 -10.36 -5.16 5.70
N ASN A 54 -11.47 -4.44 5.57
CA ASN A 54 -12.74 -4.95 5.08
C ASN A 54 -13.00 -4.41 3.67
N ILE A 55 -13.00 -5.30 2.67
CA ILE A 55 -13.11 -4.90 1.26
C ILE A 55 -13.87 -5.96 0.45
N LEU A 56 -14.33 -5.59 -0.75
CA LEU A 56 -14.89 -6.56 -1.70
C LEU A 56 -13.80 -7.45 -2.30
N ALA A 57 -14.12 -8.74 -2.49
CA ALA A 57 -13.22 -9.74 -3.04
C ALA A 57 -12.67 -9.37 -4.42
N CYS A 58 -13.44 -8.59 -5.20
CA CYS A 58 -13.02 -8.10 -6.51
C CYS A 58 -11.72 -7.27 -6.49
N HIS A 59 -11.35 -6.68 -5.35
CA HIS A 59 -10.12 -5.92 -5.22
C HIS A 59 -8.94 -6.78 -4.83
N VAL A 60 -9.14 -8.00 -4.33
CA VAL A 60 -8.07 -8.80 -3.76
C VAL A 60 -7.38 -9.59 -4.85
N VAL A 61 -6.08 -9.36 -5.05
CA VAL A 61 -5.26 -10.25 -5.87
C VAL A 61 -5.07 -11.55 -5.12
N LYS A 62 -5.22 -12.71 -5.79
CA LYS A 62 -5.02 -14.03 -5.18
C LYS A 62 -3.62 -14.26 -4.58
N GLU A 63 -2.71 -13.29 -4.70
CA GLU A 63 -1.34 -13.35 -4.20
C GLU A 63 -1.23 -12.62 -2.84
N PHE A 64 -1.32 -13.38 -1.76
CA PHE A 64 -0.68 -12.99 -0.51
C PHE A 64 0.81 -13.24 -0.63
N PHE A 65 1.62 -12.20 -0.44
CA PHE A 65 3.04 -12.42 -0.23
C PHE A 65 3.25 -12.73 1.25
N ASN A 66 3.22 -14.01 1.59
CA ASN A 66 3.70 -14.53 2.86
C ASN A 66 5.07 -15.20 2.65
N ARG A 67 6.03 -14.45 2.11
CA ARG A 67 7.41 -14.91 1.90
C ARG A 67 8.29 -14.36 3.03
N GLY A 68 8.43 -15.13 4.11
CA GLY A 68 9.31 -14.81 5.23
C GLY A 68 8.78 -13.67 6.11
N ILE A 69 9.51 -12.56 6.20
CA ILE A 69 9.27 -11.43 7.12
C ILE A 69 8.35 -10.34 6.51
N LYS A 70 8.03 -10.43 5.21
CA LYS A 70 7.13 -9.46 4.56
C LYS A 70 5.70 -9.98 4.61
N VAL A 71 4.83 -9.27 5.34
CA VAL A 71 3.42 -9.60 5.44
C VAL A 71 2.57 -8.42 5.01
N GLY A 72 1.71 -8.64 4.02
CA GLY A 72 0.86 -7.62 3.44
C GLY A 72 -0.11 -8.17 2.41
N VAL A 73 -0.86 -7.28 1.78
CA VAL A 73 -1.84 -7.58 0.75
C VAL A 73 -1.66 -6.65 -0.45
N HIS A 74 -1.95 -7.17 -1.64
CA HIS A 74 -2.08 -6.37 -2.84
C HIS A 74 -3.55 -6.29 -3.24
N LEU A 75 -4.00 -5.05 -3.41
CA LEU A 75 -5.34 -4.71 -3.85
C LEU A 75 -5.27 -4.09 -5.24
N GLN A 76 -6.16 -4.49 -6.14
CA GLN A 76 -6.26 -3.99 -7.51
C GLN A 76 -7.38 -2.97 -7.65
N TYR A 77 -7.07 -1.92 -8.40
CA TYR A 77 -7.99 -0.85 -8.77
C TYR A 77 -7.73 -0.41 -10.20
N PRO A 78 -8.69 0.24 -10.87
CA PRO A 78 -8.44 0.92 -12.14
C PRO A 78 -7.24 1.89 -12.06
N ARG A 79 -6.45 2.03 -13.14
CA ARG A 79 -5.13 2.68 -13.16
C ARG A 79 -5.07 4.07 -12.49
N LEU A 80 -6.11 4.88 -12.68
CA LEU A 80 -6.17 6.27 -12.20
C LEU A 80 -6.84 6.44 -10.83
N THR A 81 -7.21 5.36 -10.15
CA THR A 81 -7.95 5.41 -8.87
C THR A 81 -7.27 6.24 -7.79
N PHE A 82 -5.94 6.26 -7.78
CA PHE A 82 -5.15 7.00 -6.79
C PHE A 82 -4.54 8.30 -7.33
N THR A 83 -4.98 8.73 -8.51
CA THR A 83 -4.59 9.98 -9.14
C THR A 83 -5.75 10.96 -9.04
N GLY A 84 -5.83 11.75 -7.97
CA GLY A 84 -6.79 12.86 -7.89
C GLY A 84 -8.26 12.45 -7.97
N ASN A 85 -8.63 11.28 -7.41
CA ASN A 85 -10.02 10.81 -7.34
C ASN A 85 -10.86 11.77 -6.48
N MET A 86 -11.60 12.68 -7.13
CA MET A 86 -12.31 13.76 -6.46
C MET A 86 -13.47 13.26 -5.61
N ASN A 87 -14.15 12.21 -6.06
CA ASN A 87 -15.36 11.70 -5.41
C ASN A 87 -15.07 10.63 -4.35
N GLN A 88 -13.82 10.18 -4.23
CA GLN A 88 -13.42 9.09 -3.33
C GLN A 88 -14.25 7.81 -3.51
N ILE A 89 -14.65 7.53 -4.75
CA ILE A 89 -15.38 6.31 -5.10
C ILE A 89 -14.39 5.30 -5.66
N TYR A 90 -14.38 4.09 -5.11
CA TYR A 90 -13.44 3.02 -5.44
C TYR A 90 -14.23 1.84 -5.99
N TYR A 91 -13.93 1.47 -7.24
CA TYR A 91 -14.68 0.46 -7.97
C TYR A 91 -13.85 -0.79 -8.19
N CYS A 92 -14.52 -1.93 -8.22
CA CYS A 92 -13.92 -3.18 -8.65
C CYS A 92 -13.27 -3.02 -10.04
N PRO A 93 -12.00 -3.43 -10.22
CA PRO A 93 -11.40 -3.49 -11.55
C PRO A 93 -12.15 -4.49 -12.42
N ASP A 94 -12.36 -4.21 -13.71
CA ASP A 94 -12.97 -5.19 -14.62
C ASP A 94 -11.99 -6.33 -14.92
N LYS A 95 -12.52 -7.56 -15.08
CA LYS A 95 -11.71 -8.77 -15.33
C LYS A 95 -10.95 -8.71 -16.66
N GLN A 96 -11.41 -7.90 -17.61
CA GLN A 96 -10.84 -7.77 -18.94
C GLN A 96 -9.99 -6.51 -19.11
N ASP A 97 -9.96 -5.64 -18.09
CA ASP A 97 -9.24 -4.37 -18.16
C ASP A 97 -7.75 -4.59 -17.83
N GLY A 98 -6.89 -4.32 -18.82
CA GLY A 98 -5.43 -4.36 -18.65
C GLY A 98 -4.88 -3.19 -17.85
N PHE A 99 -5.70 -2.16 -17.57
CA PHE A 99 -5.30 -0.94 -16.89
C PHE A 99 -5.56 -1.01 -15.38
N ILE A 100 -4.84 -1.92 -14.72
CA ILE A 100 -4.86 -2.10 -13.26
C ILE A 100 -3.68 -1.39 -12.59
N ASN A 101 -3.93 -0.83 -11.41
CA ASN A 101 -2.95 -0.30 -10.48
C ASN A 101 -3.08 -1.04 -9.14
N ASN A 102 -1.95 -1.22 -8.47
CA ASN A 102 -1.86 -1.99 -7.25
C ASN A 102 -1.67 -1.06 -6.05
N LEU A 103 -2.53 -1.22 -5.05
CA LEU A 103 -2.29 -0.72 -3.70
C LEU A 103 -1.73 -1.88 -2.87
N SER A 104 -0.49 -1.76 -2.45
CA SER A 104 0.14 -2.70 -1.50
C SER A 104 0.02 -2.13 -0.09
N ILE A 105 -0.56 -2.88 0.83
CA ILE A 105 -0.58 -2.53 2.26
C ILE A 105 0.21 -3.59 3.01
N ARG A 106 1.14 -3.18 3.88
CA ARG A 106 2.02 -4.10 4.59
C ARG A 106 2.49 -3.55 5.93
N ALA A 107 2.94 -4.46 6.78
CA ALA A 107 3.57 -4.12 8.05
C ALA A 107 4.92 -3.39 7.84
N ALA A 108 5.18 -2.44 8.73
CA ALA A 108 6.48 -1.82 8.97
C ALA A 108 7.12 -2.43 10.24
N PRO A 109 8.46 -2.48 10.32
CA PRO A 109 9.43 -2.21 9.26
C PRO A 109 9.53 -3.38 8.25
N ILE A 110 9.87 -3.05 7.00
CA ILE A 110 10.18 -4.05 5.96
C ILE A 110 11.51 -4.75 6.30
N ALA A 111 11.52 -6.08 6.22
CA ALA A 111 12.70 -6.93 6.37
C ALA A 111 13.91 -6.43 5.55
N GLY A 112 15.05 -6.23 6.23
CA GLY A 112 16.29 -5.65 5.68
C GLY A 112 16.88 -4.57 6.59
N TYR A 113 16.04 -3.95 7.42
CA TYR A 113 16.43 -2.99 8.46
C TYR A 113 16.63 -3.69 9.82
N GLN A 114 17.39 -4.79 9.84
CA GLN A 114 17.54 -5.66 11.02
C GLN A 114 18.29 -5.01 12.19
N ASN A 115 19.00 -3.90 11.96
CA ASN A 115 19.72 -3.17 13.00
C ASN A 115 18.87 -2.10 13.70
N LEU A 116 17.61 -1.96 13.32
CA LEU A 116 16.69 -1.01 13.89
C LEU A 116 15.87 -1.69 15.01
N SER A 117 16.54 -2.00 16.12
CA SER A 117 15.87 -2.50 17.33
C SER A 117 15.20 -1.35 18.08
N GLY A 118 13.90 -1.14 17.87
CA GLY A 118 13.14 -0.10 18.58
C GLY A 118 11.74 0.14 17.99
N LYS A 119 10.86 0.73 18.79
CA LYS A 119 9.58 1.30 18.29
C LYS A 119 9.91 2.58 17.53
N PHE A 120 9.67 2.62 16.23
CA PHE A 120 9.83 3.83 15.44
C PHE A 120 8.54 4.62 15.44
N ASN A 121 8.64 5.95 15.53
CA ASN A 121 7.56 6.77 15.01
C ASN A 121 7.62 6.74 13.47
N SER A 122 6.49 6.97 12.82
CA SER A 122 6.34 6.98 11.36
C SER A 122 7.36 7.87 10.66
N ASN A 123 7.73 8.98 11.30
CA ASN A 123 8.67 9.96 10.77
C ASN A 123 10.10 9.42 10.68
N ASP A 124 10.55 8.79 11.75
CA ASP A 124 11.88 8.19 11.84
C ASP A 124 11.99 6.99 10.91
N TYR A 125 10.91 6.24 10.68
CA TYR A 125 10.93 5.12 9.73
C TYR A 125 11.19 5.58 8.30
N LEU A 126 10.43 6.55 7.77
CA LEU A 126 10.66 7.03 6.41
C LEU A 126 12.00 7.74 6.27
N ARG A 127 12.38 8.55 7.26
CA ARG A 127 13.69 9.21 7.26
C ARG A 127 14.82 8.19 7.26
N ASN A 128 14.75 7.15 8.09
CA ASN A 128 15.73 6.06 8.09
C ASN A 128 15.68 5.25 6.79
N LEU A 129 14.50 5.08 6.19
CA LEU A 129 14.37 4.44 4.89
C LEU A 129 15.15 5.22 3.82
N ILE A 130 15.16 6.54 3.86
CA ILE A 130 15.91 7.38 2.92
C ILE A 130 17.41 7.37 3.27
N MET A 131 17.75 7.65 4.53
CA MET A 131 19.13 7.80 5.01
C MET A 131 19.95 6.51 4.98
N ASN A 132 19.30 5.35 5.02
CA ASN A 132 19.98 4.05 4.95
C ASN A 132 19.69 3.33 3.61
N LEU A 133 19.23 4.03 2.57
CA LEU A 133 19.45 3.51 1.23
C LEU A 133 20.96 3.52 1.02
N PRO A 134 21.63 2.35 0.95
CA PRO A 134 23.01 2.35 0.50
C PRO A 134 23.01 3.06 -0.86
N ASP A 135 23.93 3.98 -1.03
CA ASP A 135 24.18 4.59 -2.33
C ASP A 135 23.04 5.55 -2.78
N ALA A 136 22.44 6.30 -1.85
CA ALA A 136 21.58 7.45 -2.16
C ALA A 136 22.31 8.79 -1.96
N GLU A 137 22.40 9.61 -2.99
CA GLU A 137 23.02 10.94 -2.99
C GLU A 137 21.95 12.04 -2.95
N LEU A 138 22.13 13.05 -2.11
CA LEU A 138 21.27 14.23 -2.11
C LEU A 138 21.63 15.13 -3.29
N LEU A 139 20.70 15.32 -4.23
CA LEU A 139 20.89 16.18 -5.39
C LEU A 139 20.55 17.65 -5.10
N GLY A 140 19.55 17.90 -4.25
CA GLY A 140 19.12 19.25 -3.92
C GLY A 140 18.07 19.32 -2.82
N GLU A 141 17.99 20.49 -2.18
CA GLU A 141 17.03 20.79 -1.12
C GLU A 141 16.55 22.24 -1.24
N LYS A 142 15.22 22.44 -1.15
CA LYS A 142 14.59 23.76 -1.05
C LYS A 142 13.22 23.64 -0.40
N ASN A 143 12.82 24.63 0.42
CA ASN A 143 11.49 24.68 1.05
C ASN A 143 11.11 23.37 1.78
N ASN A 144 12.09 22.75 2.45
CA ASN A 144 11.93 21.46 3.14
C ASN A 144 11.53 20.31 2.21
N ILE A 145 11.84 20.41 0.92
CA ILE A 145 11.72 19.36 -0.09
C ILE A 145 13.13 18.94 -0.47
N GLN A 146 13.40 17.64 -0.42
CA GLN A 146 14.69 17.04 -0.74
C GLN A 146 14.52 16.06 -1.91
N VAL A 147 15.48 16.09 -2.84
CA VAL A 147 15.55 15.14 -3.97
C VAL A 147 16.83 14.33 -3.85
N TYR A 148 16.67 13.01 -3.80
CA TYR A 148 17.77 12.05 -3.76
C TYR A 148 17.84 11.23 -5.05
N GLU A 149 19.04 10.79 -5.40
CA GLU A 149 19.30 9.83 -6.47
C GLU A 149 19.91 8.56 -5.89
N THR A 150 19.37 7.41 -6.27
CA THR A 150 20.01 6.11 -6.02
C THR A 150 20.94 5.74 -7.18
N PHE A 151 21.93 4.89 -6.94
CA PHE A 151 22.81 4.38 -8.02
C PHE A 151 22.07 3.64 -9.14
N SER A 152 20.85 3.16 -8.88
CA SER A 152 19.98 2.55 -9.89
C SER A 152 19.25 3.56 -10.79
N GLY A 153 19.54 4.86 -10.67
CA GLY A 153 18.88 5.92 -11.42
C GLY A 153 17.46 6.22 -10.96
N ILE A 154 17.03 5.69 -9.80
CA ILE A 154 15.73 6.03 -9.19
C ILE A 154 15.89 7.32 -8.40
N ARG A 155 14.99 8.28 -8.65
CA ARG A 155 14.82 9.52 -7.89
C ARG A 155 13.83 9.33 -6.75
N ILE A 156 14.13 9.97 -5.62
CA ILE A 156 13.28 9.96 -4.44
C ILE A 156 13.07 11.39 -3.98
N LEU A 157 11.82 11.86 -4.05
CA LEU A 157 11.42 13.16 -3.53
C LEU A 157 10.76 12.98 -2.16
N VAL A 158 11.20 13.81 -1.23
CA VAL A 158 10.78 13.78 0.17
C VAL A 158 10.40 15.21 0.57
N LYS A 159 9.14 15.42 0.96
CA LYS A 159 8.77 16.63 1.70
C LYS A 159 8.97 16.35 3.18
N GLU A 160 9.47 17.33 3.92
CA GLU A 160 9.77 17.19 5.34
C GLU A 160 8.63 16.51 6.07
N VAL A 161 8.98 15.35 6.59
CA VAL A 161 8.06 14.35 7.09
C VAL A 161 7.27 14.85 8.32
N SER A 162 7.89 15.69 9.15
CA SER A 162 7.25 16.38 10.29
C SER A 162 6.13 17.35 9.91
N SER A 163 6.08 17.81 8.65
CA SER A 163 5.13 18.83 8.20
C SER A 163 3.83 18.27 7.63
N THR A 164 3.70 16.94 7.54
CA THR A 164 2.57 16.27 6.88
C THR A 164 1.82 15.34 7.84
N LYS A 165 0.49 15.30 7.73
CA LYS A 165 -0.37 14.40 8.54
C LYS A 165 -0.02 12.92 8.30
N TYR A 166 0.25 12.57 7.04
CA TYR A 166 0.70 11.25 6.62
C TYR A 166 2.00 11.37 5.82
N PRO A 167 3.14 11.11 6.47
CA PRO A 167 4.44 11.12 5.80
C PRO A 167 4.49 10.22 4.57
N PHE A 168 5.07 10.72 3.48
CA PHE A 168 5.25 9.93 2.25
C PHE A 168 6.52 10.33 1.48
N ILE A 169 6.89 9.47 0.54
CA ILE A 169 7.93 9.71 -0.45
C ILE A 169 7.39 9.43 -1.86
N ILE A 170 7.90 10.16 -2.85
CA ILE A 170 7.63 9.94 -4.27
C ILE A 170 8.86 9.28 -4.89
N LYS A 171 8.69 8.13 -5.54
CA LYS A 171 9.75 7.45 -6.28
C LYS A 171 9.45 7.44 -7.75
N TYR A 172 10.45 7.80 -8.56
CA TYR A 172 10.27 7.92 -10.00
C TYR A 172 11.60 7.70 -10.73
N PRO A 173 11.57 7.22 -11.98
CA PRO A 173 12.80 7.01 -12.75
C PRO A 173 13.43 8.36 -13.14
N LEU A 174 14.74 8.38 -13.32
CA LEU A 174 15.43 9.46 -14.00
C LEU A 174 14.87 9.65 -15.42
N ILE A 175 14.51 10.89 -15.75
CA ILE A 175 13.96 11.24 -17.06
C ILE A 175 15.07 11.77 -17.96
N GLU A 176 15.71 10.89 -18.73
CA GLU A 176 16.72 11.24 -19.73
C GLU A 176 16.31 10.83 -21.15
N GLY A 177 16.40 11.78 -22.10
CA GLY A 177 16.65 11.53 -23.53
C GLY A 177 15.58 10.83 -24.38
N ASP A 178 14.69 10.03 -23.80
CA ASP A 178 13.62 9.31 -24.52
C ASP A 178 12.28 9.42 -23.79
N ILE A 179 11.47 10.38 -24.23
CA ILE A 179 10.17 10.77 -23.67
C ILE A 179 9.06 9.76 -24.01
N THR A 180 9.37 8.69 -24.75
CA THR A 180 8.37 7.75 -25.29
C THR A 180 8.03 6.58 -24.35
N SER A 181 8.80 6.41 -23.25
CA SER A 181 8.55 5.32 -22.31
C SER A 181 7.28 5.56 -21.47
N PRO A 182 6.31 4.63 -21.46
CA PRO A 182 5.09 4.77 -20.65
C PRO A 182 5.38 4.75 -19.13
N PHE A 183 6.54 4.24 -18.72
CA PHE A 183 6.95 4.22 -17.31
C PHE A 183 7.27 5.62 -16.76
N LEU A 184 7.54 6.61 -17.62
CA LEU A 184 7.86 7.98 -17.23
C LEU A 184 6.64 8.74 -16.66
N TYR A 185 5.44 8.20 -16.87
CA TYR A 185 4.19 8.78 -16.39
C TYR A 185 3.72 8.18 -15.06
N HIS A 186 4.51 7.31 -14.42
CA HIS A 186 4.13 6.61 -13.19
C HIS A 186 5.02 6.98 -12.02
N TYR A 187 4.39 7.46 -10.94
CA TYR A 187 5.03 7.90 -9.71
C TYR A 187 4.62 6.99 -8.57
N ASN A 188 5.58 6.26 -8.01
CA ASN A 188 5.34 5.34 -6.92
C ASN A 188 5.37 6.09 -5.59
N ILE A 189 4.22 6.17 -4.93
CA ILE A 189 4.08 6.78 -3.62
C ILE A 189 4.22 5.70 -2.57
N ARG A 190 5.07 5.94 -1.57
CA ARG A 190 5.09 5.17 -0.34
C ARG A 190 4.71 6.08 0.81
N SER A 191 3.69 5.69 1.56
CA SER A 191 3.09 6.52 2.60
C SER A 191 2.85 5.72 3.88
N MET A 192 2.93 6.40 5.01
CA MET A 192 2.61 5.82 6.33
C MET A 192 1.11 5.85 6.56
N ILE A 193 0.51 4.70 6.88
CA ILE A 193 -0.87 4.62 7.36
C ILE A 193 -0.90 4.97 8.86
N SER A 194 0.04 4.37 9.59
CA SER A 194 0.36 4.58 11.00
C SER A 194 1.83 4.23 11.25
N ASN A 195 2.26 4.09 12.50
CA ASN A 195 3.63 3.71 12.83
C ASN A 195 3.98 2.28 12.37
N ASP A 196 2.98 1.40 12.29
CA ASP A 196 3.17 -0.04 12.09
C ASP A 196 2.80 -0.51 10.68
N PHE A 197 2.22 0.37 9.85
CA PHE A 197 1.70 0.00 8.53
C PHE A 197 2.00 1.06 7.48
N ILE A 198 2.33 0.59 6.28
CA ILE A 198 2.61 1.43 5.11
C ILE A 198 1.76 1.02 3.93
N ALA A 199 1.52 2.00 3.06
CA ALA A 199 0.90 1.84 1.75
C ALA A 199 1.92 2.16 0.64
N ASP A 200 1.95 1.35 -0.40
CA ASP A 200 2.60 1.67 -1.68
C ASP A 200 1.54 1.68 -2.79
N TYR A 201 1.46 2.78 -3.55
CA TYR A 201 0.51 2.94 -4.65
C TYR A 201 1.10 3.83 -5.77
N THR A 202 0.52 3.79 -6.96
CA THR A 202 1.01 4.60 -8.09
C THR A 202 0.08 5.78 -8.39
N VAL A 203 0.66 6.96 -8.59
CA VAL A 203 0.03 8.13 -9.20
C VAL A 203 0.47 8.20 -10.67
N SER A 204 -0.46 8.50 -11.57
CA SER A 204 -0.22 8.49 -13.02
C SER A 204 -0.42 9.87 -13.63
N ALA A 205 0.55 10.35 -14.40
CA ALA A 205 0.41 11.53 -15.26
C ALA A 205 -0.26 11.22 -16.61
N ASP A 206 -0.39 9.94 -16.96
CA ASP A 206 -1.03 9.49 -18.20
C ASP A 206 -2.50 9.93 -18.24
N ASN A 207 -2.87 10.67 -19.29
CA ASN A 207 -4.22 11.12 -19.58
C ASN A 207 -4.72 10.61 -20.93
N SER A 208 -4.07 9.60 -21.52
CA SER A 208 -4.49 9.05 -22.81
C SER A 208 -5.97 8.68 -22.78
N ASP A 209 -6.66 9.01 -23.86
CA ASP A 209 -8.06 8.66 -24.05
C ASP A 209 -8.27 7.14 -23.92
N GLU A 210 -7.24 6.33 -24.19
CA GLU A 210 -7.24 4.87 -23.99
C GLU A 210 -7.33 4.46 -22.50
N VAL A 211 -6.63 5.16 -21.60
CA VAL A 211 -6.70 4.91 -20.15
C VAL A 211 -8.04 5.37 -19.56
N THR A 212 -8.67 6.38 -20.16
CA THR A 212 -10.03 6.79 -19.78
C THR A 212 -11.12 5.93 -20.45
N GLN A 213 -10.84 5.34 -21.62
CA GLN A 213 -11.73 4.40 -22.32
C GLN A 213 -11.72 2.97 -21.75
N GLY A 214 -10.69 2.60 -20.98
CA GLY A 214 -10.68 1.36 -20.17
C GLY A 214 -11.70 1.37 -19.02
N ILE A 215 -12.22 2.55 -18.66
CA ILE A 215 -13.33 2.68 -17.72
C ILE A 215 -14.62 2.24 -18.44
N PRO A 216 -15.38 1.24 -17.93
CA PRO A 216 -16.57 0.73 -18.59
C PRO A 216 -17.55 1.85 -19.00
N GLN A 217 -17.93 1.90 -20.27
CA GLN A 217 -18.94 2.84 -20.78
C GLN A 217 -20.27 2.63 -20.03
N GLY A 218 -20.60 3.53 -19.11
CA GLY A 218 -21.78 3.44 -18.24
C GLY A 218 -21.53 3.89 -16.81
N LEU A 219 -20.26 3.92 -16.38
CA LEU A 219 -19.81 4.69 -15.23
C LEU A 219 -19.33 6.03 -15.79
N ALA A 220 -19.97 7.14 -15.42
CA ALA A 220 -19.53 8.48 -15.87
C ALA A 220 -18.00 8.61 -15.69
N PRO A 221 -17.28 9.32 -16.59
CA PRO A 221 -15.83 9.47 -16.46
C PRO A 221 -15.56 9.95 -15.05
N PHE A 222 -14.83 9.13 -14.30
CA PHE A 222 -14.44 9.47 -12.94
C PHE A 222 -13.88 10.88 -12.98
N PRO A 223 -14.42 11.83 -12.19
CA PRO A 223 -13.78 13.13 -12.08
C PRO A 223 -12.42 12.90 -11.42
N ILE A 224 -11.41 12.83 -12.27
CA ILE A 224 -10.01 12.63 -11.93
C ILE A 224 -9.31 13.96 -12.19
N ASP A 225 -8.77 14.54 -11.13
CA ASP A 225 -7.86 15.68 -11.24
C ASP A 225 -6.41 15.18 -11.25
N ALA A 226 -5.94 14.80 -12.44
CA ALA A 226 -4.56 14.40 -12.68
C ALA A 226 -3.65 15.57 -13.11
N GLU A 227 -4.11 16.82 -13.02
CA GLU A 227 -3.34 17.98 -13.49
C GLU A 227 -2.03 18.14 -12.73
N PHE A 228 -2.04 17.91 -11.42
CA PHE A 228 -0.84 18.00 -10.60
C PHE A 228 0.26 17.00 -11.01
N ALA A 229 -0.13 15.78 -11.40
CA ALA A 229 0.80 14.75 -11.85
C ALA A 229 1.35 15.08 -13.24
N ARG A 230 0.51 15.64 -14.13
CA ARG A 230 0.95 16.13 -15.45
C ARG A 230 1.91 17.29 -15.35
N GLU A 231 1.64 18.24 -14.47
CA GLU A 231 2.50 19.39 -14.27
C GLU A 231 3.84 19.00 -13.63
N PHE A 232 3.81 18.07 -12.67
CA PHE A 232 5.01 17.44 -12.14
C PHE A 232 5.86 16.80 -13.25
N HIS A 233 5.24 16.00 -14.12
CA HIS A 233 5.91 15.41 -15.28
C HIS A 233 6.53 16.46 -16.20
N ARG A 234 5.75 17.50 -16.53
CA ARG A 234 6.19 18.60 -17.39
C ARG A 234 7.43 19.28 -16.83
N ILE A 235 7.42 19.65 -15.55
CA ILE A 235 8.54 20.31 -14.87
C ILE A 235 9.80 19.44 -14.95
N LEU A 236 9.69 18.13 -14.64
CA LEU A 236 10.83 17.21 -14.71
C LEU A 236 11.47 17.17 -16.10
N ILE A 237 10.66 17.27 -17.17
CA ILE A 237 11.16 17.28 -18.55
C ILE A 237 11.73 18.64 -18.94
N THR A 238 11.01 19.73 -18.66
CA THR A 238 11.35 21.05 -19.22
C THR A 238 12.38 21.81 -18.40
N GLU A 239 12.38 21.59 -17.09
CA GLU A 239 13.21 22.31 -16.12
C GLU A 239 14.23 21.38 -15.44
N GLY A 240 14.13 20.08 -15.73
CA GLY A 240 14.97 19.04 -15.16
C GLY A 240 14.49 18.59 -13.78
N GLU A 241 15.16 17.56 -13.29
CA GLU A 241 14.85 16.87 -12.02
C GLU A 241 14.80 17.80 -10.80
N LEU A 242 15.66 18.81 -10.76
CA LEU A 242 15.72 19.78 -9.67
C LEU A 242 14.75 20.95 -9.84
N GLY A 243 14.15 21.12 -11.03
CA GLY A 243 13.15 22.16 -11.28
C GLY A 243 11.95 22.06 -10.33
N ILE A 244 11.60 20.84 -9.90
CA ILE A 244 10.50 20.62 -8.95
C ILE A 244 10.68 21.31 -7.60
N LEU A 245 11.92 21.63 -7.21
CA LEU A 245 12.22 22.38 -5.98
C LEU A 245 11.69 23.82 -6.02
N GLU A 246 11.46 24.37 -7.21
CA GLU A 246 10.87 25.69 -7.44
C GLU A 246 9.34 25.70 -7.38
N HIS A 247 8.71 24.52 -7.30
CA HIS A 247 7.27 24.32 -7.43
C HIS A 247 6.64 23.62 -6.21
N PRO A 248 6.73 24.22 -5.00
CA PRO A 248 6.18 23.63 -3.77
C PRO A 248 4.66 23.42 -3.83
N GLU A 249 3.94 24.19 -4.64
CA GLU A 249 2.49 24.07 -4.87
C GLU A 249 2.12 22.74 -5.54
N ILE A 250 2.99 22.20 -6.40
CA ILE A 250 2.76 20.90 -7.06
C ILE A 250 2.93 19.78 -6.02
N ILE A 251 3.96 19.87 -5.18
CA ILE A 251 4.16 18.91 -4.08
C ILE A 251 3.01 18.98 -3.07
N GLN A 252 2.44 20.16 -2.83
CA GLN A 252 1.28 20.30 -1.96
C GLN A 252 0.06 19.52 -2.49
N LYS A 253 -0.17 19.51 -3.82
CA LYS A 253 -1.23 18.68 -4.40
C LYS A 253 -0.98 17.17 -4.22
N PHE A 254 0.29 16.72 -4.23
CA PHE A 254 0.62 15.33 -3.85
C PHE A 254 0.30 15.04 -2.38
N VAL A 255 0.55 15.99 -1.46
CA VAL A 255 0.18 15.86 -0.04
C VAL A 255 -1.33 15.66 0.09
N GLU A 256 -2.13 16.52 -0.54
CA GLU A 256 -3.59 16.46 -0.49
C GLU A 256 -4.13 15.15 -1.10
N ASN A 257 -3.56 14.70 -2.21
CA ASN A 257 -3.92 13.42 -2.81
C ASN A 257 -3.57 12.25 -1.88
N ASN A 258 -2.39 12.26 -1.27
CA ASN A 258 -1.97 11.25 -0.30
C ASN A 258 -2.90 11.20 0.92
N GLU A 259 -3.33 12.35 1.44
CA GLU A 259 -4.31 12.39 2.54
C GLU A 259 -5.61 11.67 2.18
N LYS A 260 -6.17 11.93 0.99
CA LYS A 260 -7.38 11.24 0.50
C LYS A 260 -7.17 9.73 0.39
N VAL A 261 -6.04 9.28 -0.16
CA VAL A 261 -5.74 7.85 -0.31
C VAL A 261 -5.61 7.17 1.06
N ILE A 262 -4.90 7.78 2.02
CA ILE A 262 -4.76 7.22 3.36
C ILE A 262 -6.09 7.25 4.13
N GLU A 263 -6.90 8.30 3.97
CA GLU A 263 -8.24 8.35 4.56
C GLU A 263 -9.17 7.26 4.02
N TYR A 264 -9.09 6.97 2.72
CA TYR A 264 -9.77 5.81 2.15
C TYR A 264 -9.30 4.50 2.80
N ILE A 265 -7.99 4.26 2.88
CA ILE A 265 -7.45 3.05 3.52
C ILE A 265 -7.96 2.94 4.95
N LYS A 266 -7.99 4.04 5.71
CA LYS A 266 -8.52 4.06 7.09
C LYS A 266 -10.04 3.87 7.15
N SER A 267 -10.79 4.26 6.12
CA SER A 267 -12.24 4.04 6.07
C SER A 267 -12.60 2.56 5.91
N ILE A 268 -11.73 1.79 5.25
CA ILE A 268 -11.88 0.34 5.05
C ILE A 268 -11.07 -0.49 6.04
N SER A 269 -10.38 0.14 7.01
CA SER A 269 -9.51 -0.59 7.92
C SER A 269 -9.64 -0.18 9.38
N LYS A 270 -9.17 -1.06 10.26
CA LYS A 270 -9.15 -0.84 11.71
C LYS A 270 -7.91 -1.45 12.31
N GLU A 271 -7.20 -0.67 13.13
CA GLU A 271 -6.10 -1.16 13.95
C GLU A 271 -6.63 -1.72 15.27
N GLU A 272 -6.16 -2.92 15.62
CA GLU A 272 -6.55 -3.60 16.84
C GLU A 272 -5.36 -4.32 17.47
N ASN A 273 -5.39 -4.42 18.81
CA ASN A 273 -4.45 -5.27 19.52
C ASN A 273 -4.62 -6.73 19.08
N SER A 274 -3.52 -7.40 18.79
CA SER A 274 -3.46 -8.82 18.45
C SER A 274 -2.67 -9.58 19.51
N THR A 275 -2.75 -10.91 19.50
CA THR A 275 -1.90 -11.73 20.37
C THR A 275 -0.63 -12.13 19.62
N SER A 276 0.42 -12.47 20.35
CA SER A 276 1.68 -12.97 19.76
C SER A 276 1.46 -14.20 18.85
N GLU A 277 0.42 -14.99 19.09
CA GLU A 277 0.03 -16.16 18.30
C GLU A 277 -0.80 -15.84 17.04
N THR A 278 -1.43 -14.66 16.99
CA THR A 278 -2.23 -14.25 15.83
C THR A 278 -1.32 -14.16 14.60
N LYS A 279 -1.74 -14.77 13.48
CA LYS A 279 -1.07 -14.67 12.18
C LYS A 279 -1.93 -13.83 11.24
N SER A 280 -1.32 -13.22 10.23
CA SER A 280 -2.05 -12.56 9.16
C SER A 280 -2.94 -13.54 8.40
N TYR A 281 -4.10 -13.08 7.92
CA TYR A 281 -5.14 -13.94 7.36
C TYR A 281 -5.99 -13.23 6.31
N ILE A 282 -6.77 -14.03 5.57
CA ILE A 282 -7.93 -13.60 4.77
C ILE A 282 -9.12 -14.42 5.21
N LYS A 283 -10.28 -13.78 5.38
CA LYS A 283 -11.53 -14.45 5.71
C LYS A 283 -12.67 -13.83 4.92
N ILE A 284 -13.53 -14.64 4.32
CA ILE A 284 -14.81 -14.18 3.75
C ILE A 284 -15.76 -13.87 4.91
N ILE A 285 -16.42 -12.73 4.86
CA ILE A 285 -17.40 -12.29 5.86
C ILE A 285 -18.78 -12.21 5.19
N GLU A 286 -19.76 -12.93 5.75
CA GLU A 286 -21.16 -12.94 5.28
C GLU A 286 -21.88 -11.61 5.55
#